data_AF-A0A7X0NWF8-F1
#
_entry.id   AF-A0A7X0NWF8-F1
#
_cell.length_a   1.000
_cell.length_b   1.000
_cell.length_c   1.000
_cell.angle_alpha   90.00
_cell.angle_beta   90.00
_cell.angle_gamma   90.00
#
_symmetry.space_group_name_H-M   'P 1'
#
loop_
_entity.id
_entity.type
_entity.pdbx_description
1 polymer ?
#
loop_
_entity_poly.entity_id
_entity_poly.type
_entity_poly.pdbx_seq_one_letter_code
_entity_poly.pdbx_strand_id
1 'polypeptide(L)'
;MDWRRQEHRHDIHQPDVHQVHERWRRIADRHDAFLVGEVYELDPRALARFVQGERLHSSFWFGLVETDWDADRIDTMIEAAVMASPRLSWVQGNHDRSRAVTRFGGGPRGRRRSLALHVLMALLPGTFWLYPGEELGETVAAQQDDPASHLHTLVRLLTARRHLAHVLASIDDVSRVRLAAPVTAYRRGALWAVANLRDTPAAGLRLPAPAVFDTDDPTVTPHRPRTGYVGLAPQQALLLAAE
;
A
#
# COMPACT_ATOMS: atom_id res chain seq x y z
N MET A 1 4.22 -26.34 -23.01
CA MET A 1 5.45 -25.66 -22.56
C MET A 1 5.11 -24.79 -21.36
N ASP A 2 5.98 -24.76 -20.36
CA ASP A 2 5.79 -23.92 -19.17
C ASP A 2 6.20 -22.48 -19.52
N TRP A 3 5.27 -21.52 -19.36
CA TRP A 3 5.51 -20.09 -19.62
C TRP A 3 6.73 -19.62 -18.83
N ARG A 4 6.85 -20.02 -17.56
CA ARG A 4 7.95 -19.59 -16.67
C ARG A 4 9.34 -20.09 -17.08
N ARG A 5 9.43 -20.98 -18.07
CA ARG A 5 10.69 -21.52 -18.58
C ARG A 5 11.18 -20.86 -19.86
N GLN A 6 10.51 -19.78 -20.28
CA GLN A 6 10.87 -19.02 -21.46
C GLN A 6 11.46 -17.67 -21.06
N GLU A 7 12.38 -17.18 -21.89
CA GLU A 7 12.79 -15.80 -21.86
C GLU A 7 11.87 -15.02 -22.82
N HIS A 8 10.94 -14.24 -22.26
CA HIS A 8 9.88 -13.55 -22.99
C HIS A 8 10.38 -12.31 -23.74
N ARG A 9 11.22 -12.52 -24.77
CA ARG A 9 11.88 -11.43 -25.53
C ARG A 9 11.02 -10.80 -26.60
N HIS A 10 10.10 -11.55 -27.18
CA HIS A 10 9.40 -11.18 -28.43
C HIS A 10 7.88 -11.08 -28.28
N ASP A 11 7.34 -11.53 -27.17
CA ASP A 11 5.91 -11.70 -26.92
C ASP A 11 5.35 -10.68 -25.92
N ILE A 12 6.21 -10.03 -25.12
CA ILE A 12 5.82 -8.98 -24.18
C ILE A 12 6.74 -7.76 -24.27
N HIS A 13 6.28 -6.63 -23.71
CA HIS A 13 7.06 -5.42 -23.44
C HIS A 13 7.84 -4.85 -24.65
N GLN A 14 7.32 -5.03 -25.86
CA GLN A 14 7.95 -4.48 -27.08
C GLN A 14 7.94 -2.94 -27.04
N PRO A 15 9.01 -2.27 -27.49
CA PRO A 15 9.16 -0.81 -27.34
C PRO A 15 7.99 0.01 -27.88
N ASP A 16 7.38 -0.44 -28.97
CA ASP A 16 6.27 0.25 -29.65
C ASP A 16 5.01 0.38 -28.79
N VAL A 17 4.86 -0.46 -27.75
CA VAL A 17 3.71 -0.39 -26.81
C VAL A 17 3.61 0.97 -26.15
N HIS A 18 4.74 1.66 -25.93
CA HIS A 18 4.76 2.98 -25.31
C HIS A 18 4.09 4.04 -26.19
N GLN A 19 4.28 3.99 -27.51
CA GLN A 19 3.61 4.90 -28.45
C GLN A 19 2.10 4.65 -28.51
N VAL A 20 1.67 3.40 -28.33
CA VAL A 20 0.25 3.04 -28.20
C VAL A 20 -0.34 3.68 -26.95
N HIS A 21 0.33 3.58 -25.80
CA HIS A 21 -0.13 4.20 -24.56
C HIS A 21 -0.17 5.74 -24.64
N GLU A 22 0.77 6.39 -25.35
CA GLU A 22 0.73 7.85 -25.60
C GLU A 22 -0.48 8.25 -26.46
N ARG A 23 -0.86 7.42 -27.44
CA ARG A 23 -2.09 7.63 -28.22
C ARG A 23 -3.34 7.45 -27.35
N TRP A 24 -3.37 6.44 -26.49
CA TRP A 24 -4.48 6.21 -25.58
C TRP A 24 -4.61 7.33 -24.55
N ARG A 25 -3.48 7.85 -24.04
CA ARG A 25 -3.47 8.98 -23.11
C ARG A 25 -4.16 10.20 -23.70
N ARG A 26 -3.80 10.59 -24.94
CA ARG A 26 -4.48 11.68 -25.67
C ARG A 26 -5.97 11.46 -25.91
N ILE A 27 -6.45 10.21 -25.92
CA ILE A 27 -7.89 9.91 -25.98
C ILE A 27 -8.49 10.14 -24.59
N ALA A 28 -7.90 9.54 -23.55
CA ALA A 28 -8.38 9.63 -22.18
C ALA A 28 -8.45 11.07 -21.67
N ASP A 29 -7.44 11.90 -21.96
CA ASP A 29 -7.39 13.31 -21.55
C ASP A 29 -8.58 14.13 -22.10
N ARG A 30 -9.12 13.76 -23.27
CA ARG A 30 -10.31 14.43 -23.86
C ARG A 30 -11.61 14.11 -23.13
N HIS A 31 -11.59 13.10 -22.28
CA HIS A 31 -12.77 12.59 -21.56
C HIS A 31 -12.61 12.66 -20.04
N ASP A 32 -11.57 13.34 -19.54
CA ASP A 32 -11.22 13.35 -18.10
C ASP A 32 -11.15 11.92 -17.52
N ALA A 33 -10.65 10.98 -18.33
CA ALA A 33 -10.60 9.56 -18.01
C ALA A 33 -9.21 9.14 -17.49
N PHE A 34 -9.19 8.21 -16.54
CA PHE A 34 -7.96 7.69 -15.96
C PHE A 34 -7.55 6.35 -16.59
N LEU A 35 -6.27 6.21 -16.93
CA LEU A 35 -5.69 4.97 -17.49
C LEU A 35 -4.83 4.29 -16.44
N VAL A 36 -5.24 3.11 -16.01
CA VAL A 36 -4.47 2.24 -15.11
C VAL A 36 -4.02 0.97 -15.86
N GLY A 37 -2.72 0.68 -15.79
CA GLY A 37 -2.12 -0.50 -16.38
C GLY A 37 -2.19 -1.73 -15.47
N GLU A 38 -2.64 -2.83 -16.04
CA GLU A 38 -2.39 -4.18 -15.53
C GLU A 38 -1.16 -4.76 -16.24
N VAL A 39 0.02 -4.25 -15.88
CA VAL A 39 1.28 -4.66 -16.51
C VAL A 39 1.99 -5.64 -15.58
N TYR A 40 2.05 -6.90 -15.97
CA TYR A 40 2.74 -7.97 -15.24
C TYR A 40 4.27 -7.86 -15.42
N GLU A 41 4.86 -6.85 -14.78
CA GLU A 41 6.30 -6.61 -14.69
C GLU A 41 6.69 -6.47 -13.21
N LEU A 42 7.61 -7.33 -12.75
CA LEU A 42 8.04 -7.42 -11.35
C LEU A 42 9.38 -6.71 -11.09
N ASP A 43 9.99 -6.09 -12.10
CA ASP A 43 11.00 -5.05 -11.90
C ASP A 43 10.32 -3.67 -11.86
N PRO A 44 10.33 -2.95 -10.72
CA PRO A 44 9.64 -1.67 -10.61
C PRO A 44 10.22 -0.59 -11.54
N ARG A 45 11.52 -0.65 -11.88
CA ARG A 45 12.14 0.29 -12.84
C ARG A 45 11.66 0.01 -14.26
N ALA A 46 11.46 -1.26 -14.59
CA ALA A 46 10.90 -1.66 -15.86
C ALA A 46 9.42 -1.26 -15.97
N LEU A 47 8.64 -1.48 -14.92
CA LEU A 47 7.26 -1.07 -14.82
C LEU A 47 7.10 0.46 -14.93
N ALA A 48 8.01 1.23 -14.32
CA ALA A 48 7.98 2.69 -14.37
C ALA A 48 8.00 3.24 -15.82
N ARG A 49 8.61 2.55 -16.78
CA ARG A 49 8.61 2.96 -18.21
C ARG A 49 7.19 3.06 -18.79
N PHE A 50 6.22 2.34 -18.26
CA PHE A 50 4.83 2.37 -18.72
C PHE A 50 4.05 3.61 -18.26
N VAL A 51 4.52 4.29 -17.22
CA VAL A 51 3.85 5.45 -16.59
C VAL A 51 4.66 6.75 -16.70
N GLN A 52 5.81 6.72 -17.37
CA GLN A 52 6.65 7.89 -17.65
C GLN A 52 6.03 8.80 -18.72
N GLY A 53 6.22 10.11 -18.56
CA GLY A 53 5.71 11.11 -19.50
C GLY A 53 4.19 11.07 -19.64
N GLU A 54 3.69 11.23 -20.87
CA GLU A 54 2.26 11.19 -21.20
C GLU A 54 1.82 9.79 -21.69
N ARG A 55 2.14 8.76 -20.92
CA ARG A 55 1.70 7.37 -21.12
C ARG A 55 0.52 7.04 -20.21
N LEU A 56 0.46 5.82 -19.66
CA LEU A 56 -0.52 5.46 -18.64
C LEU A 56 -0.42 6.42 -17.44
N HIS A 57 -1.56 6.74 -16.83
CA HIS A 57 -1.56 7.58 -15.64
C HIS A 57 -0.95 6.85 -14.44
N SER A 58 -1.18 5.54 -14.37
CA SER A 58 -0.70 4.67 -13.31
C SER A 58 -0.58 3.22 -13.78
N SER A 59 0.15 2.40 -13.04
CA SER A 59 0.16 0.93 -13.21
C SER A 59 0.17 0.25 -11.86
N PHE A 60 -0.49 -0.91 -11.73
CA PHE A 60 -0.45 -1.71 -10.51
C PHE A 60 0.98 -2.23 -10.26
N TRP A 61 1.46 -2.08 -9.03
CA TRP A 61 2.65 -2.78 -8.57
C TRP A 61 2.28 -4.17 -8.05
N PHE A 62 2.42 -5.19 -8.90
CA PHE A 62 2.06 -6.57 -8.56
C PHE A 62 3.03 -7.29 -7.63
N GLY A 63 4.16 -6.66 -7.28
CA GLY A 63 5.11 -7.23 -6.33
C GLY A 63 4.46 -7.66 -5.01
N LEU A 64 3.51 -6.88 -4.48
CA LEU A 64 2.79 -7.22 -3.25
C LEU A 64 1.69 -8.28 -3.43
N VAL A 65 1.24 -8.49 -4.67
CA VAL A 65 0.25 -9.53 -5.03
C VAL A 65 0.92 -10.89 -5.21
N GLU A 66 2.13 -10.90 -5.78
CA GLU A 66 2.91 -12.12 -6.06
C GLU A 66 3.75 -12.60 -4.87
N THR A 67 3.88 -11.82 -3.80
CA THR A 67 4.64 -12.21 -2.60
C THR A 67 3.75 -12.87 -1.55
N ASP A 68 4.33 -13.86 -0.85
CA ASP A 68 3.88 -14.29 0.47
C ASP A 68 4.42 -13.34 1.56
N TRP A 69 4.03 -13.55 2.82
CA TRP A 69 4.50 -12.70 3.91
C TRP A 69 5.99 -12.92 4.22
N ASP A 70 6.78 -11.92 3.87
CA ASP A 70 8.18 -11.76 4.28
C ASP A 70 8.40 -10.26 4.54
N ALA A 71 8.64 -9.90 5.79
CA ALA A 71 8.73 -8.50 6.22
C ALA A 71 9.87 -7.74 5.54
N ASP A 72 11.04 -8.37 5.36
CA ASP A 72 12.21 -7.74 4.76
C ASP A 72 12.02 -7.58 3.25
N ARG A 73 11.47 -8.61 2.61
CA ARG A 73 11.15 -8.57 1.18
C ARG A 73 10.09 -7.53 0.87
N ILE A 74 9.01 -7.48 1.64
CA ILE A 74 7.93 -6.49 1.46
C ILE A 74 8.48 -5.08 1.59
N ASP A 75 9.26 -4.81 2.64
CA ASP A 75 9.86 -3.48 2.86
C ASP A 75 10.78 -3.08 1.69
N THR A 76 11.64 -4.00 1.24
CA THR A 76 12.52 -3.78 0.08
C THR A 76 11.74 -3.52 -1.21
N MET A 77 10.65 -4.24 -1.45
CA MET A 77 9.81 -4.08 -2.65
C MET A 77 9.05 -2.76 -2.64
N ILE A 78 8.58 -2.30 -1.47
CA ILE A 78 7.95 -0.98 -1.32
C ILE A 78 8.97 0.11 -1.62
N GLU A 79 10.15 0.06 -1.00
CA GLU A 79 11.22 1.03 -1.20
C GLU A 79 11.64 1.11 -2.67
N ALA A 80 11.81 -0.04 -3.34
CA ALA A 80 12.18 -0.09 -4.75
C ALA A 80 11.09 0.50 -5.68
N ALA A 81 9.81 0.21 -5.41
CA ALA A 81 8.70 0.73 -6.21
C ALA A 81 8.50 2.25 -6.03
N VAL A 82 8.59 2.74 -4.79
CA VAL A 82 8.60 4.16 -4.47
C VAL A 82 9.70 4.90 -5.24
N MET A 83 10.93 4.38 -5.21
CA MET A 83 12.07 4.99 -5.88
C MET A 83 11.96 4.94 -7.41
N ALA A 84 11.19 4.00 -7.95
CA ALA A 84 11.05 3.85 -9.39
C ALA A 84 10.08 4.86 -10.01
N SER A 85 8.92 5.11 -9.39
CA SER A 85 7.98 6.13 -9.84
C SER A 85 6.86 6.37 -8.82
N PRO A 86 6.47 7.64 -8.56
CA PRO A 86 5.30 7.97 -7.74
C PRO A 86 3.96 7.62 -8.41
N ARG A 87 3.98 7.20 -9.68
CA ARG A 87 2.78 6.77 -10.44
C ARG A 87 2.53 5.27 -10.37
N LEU A 88 3.34 4.51 -9.64
CA LEU A 88 3.02 3.11 -9.35
C LEU A 88 1.94 3.05 -8.27
N SER A 89 0.92 2.25 -8.53
CA SER A 89 -0.22 2.06 -7.64
C SER A 89 -0.06 0.85 -6.75
N TRP A 90 -0.61 0.94 -5.55
CA TRP A 90 -0.48 -0.07 -4.52
C TRP A 90 -1.70 -0.96 -4.49
N VAL A 91 -1.47 -2.26 -4.64
CA VAL A 91 -2.47 -3.31 -4.54
C VAL A 91 -1.85 -4.52 -3.85
N GLN A 92 -2.58 -5.16 -2.93
CA GLN A 92 -2.15 -6.42 -2.31
C GLN A 92 -3.08 -7.59 -2.67
N GLY A 93 -4.19 -7.37 -3.36
CA GLY A 93 -5.13 -8.41 -3.76
C GLY A 93 -5.72 -8.14 -5.14
N ASN A 94 -6.02 -9.20 -5.87
CA ASN A 94 -6.76 -9.15 -7.13
C ASN A 94 -7.49 -10.49 -7.32
N HIS A 95 -8.04 -10.69 -8.51
CA HIS A 95 -8.79 -11.89 -8.87
C HIS A 95 -7.91 -13.06 -9.34
N ASP A 96 -6.62 -12.83 -9.57
CA ASP A 96 -5.69 -13.84 -10.12
C ASP A 96 -4.96 -14.65 -9.06
N ARG A 97 -4.96 -14.16 -7.81
CA ARG A 97 -4.24 -14.77 -6.69
C ARG A 97 -5.17 -15.05 -5.51
N SER A 98 -4.79 -16.06 -4.71
CA SER A 98 -5.41 -16.26 -3.40
C SER A 98 -5.36 -14.96 -2.60
N ARG A 99 -6.40 -14.64 -1.83
CA ARG A 99 -6.51 -13.34 -1.14
C ARG A 99 -5.34 -13.10 -0.18
N ALA A 100 -4.99 -11.82 0.01
CA ALA A 100 -3.88 -11.37 0.83
C ALA A 100 -3.91 -11.98 2.25
N VAL A 101 -5.07 -12.02 2.91
CA VAL A 101 -5.23 -12.62 4.24
C VAL A 101 -4.79 -14.08 4.27
N THR A 102 -5.12 -14.89 3.27
CA THR A 102 -4.66 -16.28 3.20
C THR A 102 -3.16 -16.35 2.95
N ARG A 103 -2.66 -15.63 1.94
CA ARG A 103 -1.22 -15.64 1.58
C ARG A 103 -0.33 -15.17 2.73
N PHE A 104 -0.84 -14.25 3.56
CA PHE A 104 -0.10 -13.70 4.68
C PHE A 104 -0.23 -14.51 5.98
N GLY A 105 -0.76 -15.73 5.92
CA GLY A 105 -0.76 -16.68 7.05
C GLY A 105 -2.13 -17.04 7.60
N GLY A 106 -3.22 -16.55 6.97
CA GLY A 106 -4.59 -16.93 7.28
C GLY A 106 -5.11 -16.40 8.62
N GLY A 107 -6.44 -16.46 8.77
CA GLY A 107 -7.14 -16.12 10.00
C GLY A 107 -6.78 -14.75 10.59
N PRO A 108 -6.77 -14.60 11.93
CA PRO A 108 -6.46 -13.33 12.59
C PRO A 108 -5.04 -12.79 12.30
N ARG A 109 -4.06 -13.67 12.02
CA ARG A 109 -2.68 -13.25 11.71
C ARG A 109 -2.59 -12.62 10.32
N GLY A 110 -3.18 -13.27 9.32
CA GLY A 110 -3.29 -12.75 7.96
C GLY A 110 -4.03 -11.42 7.90
N ARG A 111 -5.10 -11.25 8.69
CA ARG A 111 -5.85 -9.99 8.80
C ARG A 111 -4.99 -8.84 9.33
N ARG A 112 -4.26 -9.05 10.43
CA ARG A 112 -3.36 -8.02 10.98
C ARG A 112 -2.24 -7.64 10.01
N ARG A 113 -1.65 -8.63 9.34
CA ARG A 113 -0.64 -8.45 8.30
C ARG A 113 -1.14 -7.63 7.12
N SER A 114 -2.32 -7.96 6.60
CA SER A 114 -3.00 -7.22 5.53
C SER A 114 -3.33 -5.77 5.93
N LEU A 115 -3.81 -5.54 7.17
CA LEU A 115 -4.06 -4.18 7.68
C LEU A 115 -2.77 -3.36 7.82
N ALA A 116 -1.70 -3.96 8.34
CA ALA A 116 -0.41 -3.28 8.47
C ALA A 116 0.10 -2.79 7.11
N LEU A 117 -0.02 -3.62 6.07
CA LEU A 117 0.39 -3.27 4.72
C LEU A 117 -0.52 -2.18 4.12
N HIS A 118 -1.84 -2.25 4.35
CA HIS A 118 -2.76 -1.18 3.95
C HIS A 118 -2.43 0.18 4.58
N VAL A 119 -1.99 0.22 5.85
CA VAL A 119 -1.57 1.49 6.48
C VAL A 119 -0.34 2.08 5.79
N LEU A 120 0.65 1.25 5.42
CA LEU A 120 1.78 1.70 4.63
C LEU A 120 1.30 2.24 3.27
N MET A 121 0.55 1.42 2.51
CA MET A 121 0.03 1.77 1.18
C MET A 121 -0.82 3.04 1.17
N ALA A 122 -1.58 3.30 2.24
CA ALA A 122 -2.41 4.49 2.36
C ALA A 122 -1.59 5.80 2.35
N LEU A 123 -0.33 5.76 2.78
CA LEU A 123 0.56 6.93 2.75
C LEU A 123 1.30 7.09 1.42
N LEU A 124 1.70 5.98 0.79
CA LEU A 124 2.59 5.97 -0.37
C LEU A 124 2.03 6.79 -1.56
N PRO A 125 2.90 7.36 -2.42
CA PRO A 125 2.49 8.08 -3.63
C PRO A 125 1.82 7.14 -4.64
N GLY A 126 0.97 7.68 -5.51
CA GLY A 126 0.14 6.87 -6.40
C GLY A 126 -1.20 6.49 -5.79
N THR A 127 -1.93 5.60 -6.44
CA THR A 127 -3.29 5.25 -6.03
C THR A 127 -3.28 4.04 -5.12
N PHE A 128 -4.04 4.14 -4.02
CA PHE A 128 -4.31 3.06 -3.09
C PHE A 128 -5.54 2.28 -3.54
N TRP A 129 -5.36 1.01 -3.92
CA TRP A 129 -6.44 0.13 -4.39
C TRP A 129 -6.79 -0.93 -3.35
N LEU A 130 -8.08 -1.16 -3.18
CA LEU A 130 -8.64 -2.19 -2.30
C LEU A 130 -9.34 -3.25 -3.14
N TYR A 131 -9.02 -4.52 -2.91
CA TYR A 131 -9.73 -5.63 -3.55
C TYR A 131 -10.93 -6.05 -2.69
N PRO A 132 -12.15 -6.18 -3.25
CA PRO A 132 -13.32 -6.53 -2.46
C PRO A 132 -13.21 -7.90 -1.77
N GLY A 133 -13.49 -7.95 -0.47
CA GLY A 133 -13.52 -9.17 0.32
C GLY A 133 -12.15 -9.74 0.67
N GLU A 134 -11.09 -8.92 0.74
CA GLU A 134 -9.78 -9.38 1.21
C GLU A 134 -9.86 -10.12 2.56
N GLU A 135 -10.83 -9.73 3.39
CA GLU A 135 -11.30 -10.42 4.59
C GLU A 135 -12.09 -11.69 4.26
N LEU A 136 -11.38 -12.81 4.08
CA LEU A 136 -12.04 -14.12 3.94
C LEU A 136 -12.84 -14.49 5.19
N GLY A 137 -14.05 -14.99 4.96
CA GLY A 137 -14.85 -15.73 5.94
C GLY A 137 -15.95 -14.92 6.64
N GLU A 138 -16.01 -13.61 6.44
CA GLU A 138 -16.99 -12.76 7.09
C GLU A 138 -17.70 -11.89 6.04
N THR A 139 -19.03 -11.94 5.99
CA THR A 139 -19.80 -11.05 5.12
C THR A 139 -19.72 -9.62 5.64
N VAL A 140 -20.02 -8.62 4.79
CA VAL A 140 -20.18 -7.23 5.25
C VAL A 140 -21.18 -7.16 6.42
N ALA A 141 -22.30 -7.88 6.31
CA ALA A 141 -23.32 -7.93 7.37
C ALA A 141 -22.77 -8.48 8.71
N ALA A 142 -21.88 -9.47 8.67
CA ALA A 142 -21.28 -10.04 9.88
C ALA A 142 -20.31 -9.06 10.59
N GLN A 143 -19.76 -8.10 9.84
CA GLN A 143 -18.77 -7.13 10.35
C GLN A 143 -19.37 -5.76 10.68
N GLN A 144 -20.56 -5.45 10.18
CA GLN A 144 -21.20 -4.14 10.32
C GLN A 144 -21.35 -3.71 11.79
N ASP A 145 -21.68 -4.67 12.66
CA ASP A 145 -21.95 -4.41 14.08
C ASP A 145 -20.73 -4.62 14.99
N ASP A 146 -19.58 -5.02 14.45
CA ASP A 146 -18.32 -5.20 15.19
C ASP A 146 -17.35 -4.04 14.89
N PRO A 147 -17.19 -3.08 15.82
CA PRO A 147 -16.24 -1.98 15.68
C PRO A 147 -14.77 -2.44 15.60
N ALA A 148 -14.45 -3.66 16.03
CA ALA A 148 -13.12 -4.26 15.93
C ALA A 148 -12.91 -5.07 14.63
N SER A 149 -13.91 -5.11 13.74
CA SER A 149 -13.82 -5.84 12.48
C SER A 149 -12.77 -5.27 11.52
N HIS A 150 -12.38 -6.11 10.56
CA HIS A 150 -11.47 -5.69 9.48
C HIS A 150 -12.09 -4.57 8.65
N LEU A 151 -13.38 -4.68 8.33
CA LEU A 151 -14.16 -3.64 7.66
C LEU A 151 -14.08 -2.29 8.41
N HIS A 152 -14.39 -2.28 9.71
CA HIS A 152 -14.42 -1.03 10.47
C HIS A 152 -13.02 -0.40 10.57
N THR A 153 -11.98 -1.22 10.68
CA THR A 153 -10.58 -0.75 10.68
C THR A 153 -10.20 -0.10 9.34
N LEU A 154 -10.62 -0.68 8.20
CA LEU A 154 -10.39 -0.07 6.88
C LEU A 154 -11.18 1.23 6.69
N VAL A 155 -12.43 1.28 7.14
CA VAL A 155 -13.24 2.51 7.09
C VAL A 155 -12.58 3.62 7.92
N ARG A 156 -12.06 3.31 9.10
CA ARG A 156 -11.29 4.25 9.93
C ARG A 156 -10.02 4.72 9.22
N LEU A 157 -9.26 3.82 8.59
CA LEU A 157 -8.06 4.17 7.83
C LEU A 157 -8.39 5.11 6.68
N LEU A 158 -9.43 4.80 5.90
CA LEU A 158 -9.87 5.65 4.78
C LEU A 158 -10.37 7.02 5.27
N THR A 159 -11.06 7.06 6.41
CA THR A 159 -11.53 8.31 7.04
C THR A 159 -10.35 9.17 7.48
N ALA A 160 -9.37 8.59 8.18
CA ALA A 160 -8.14 9.29 8.57
C ALA A 160 -7.36 9.77 7.34
N ARG A 161 -7.21 8.92 6.31
CA ARG A 161 -6.55 9.29 5.05
C ARG A 161 -7.26 10.44 4.33
N ARG A 162 -8.60 10.45 4.31
CA ARG A 162 -9.40 11.53 3.73
C ARG A 162 -9.20 12.85 4.47
N HIS A 163 -9.11 12.82 5.79
CA HIS A 163 -8.80 14.00 6.60
C HIS A 163 -7.43 14.61 6.22
N LEU A 164 -6.46 13.75 5.91
CA LEU A 164 -5.10 14.13 5.51
C LEU A 164 -4.94 14.41 4.00
N ALA A 165 -6.02 14.38 3.20
CA ALA A 165 -5.94 14.47 1.74
C ALA A 165 -5.28 15.77 1.25
N HIS A 166 -5.45 16.87 1.98
CA HIS A 166 -4.84 18.17 1.68
C HIS A 166 -3.30 18.13 1.73
N VAL A 167 -2.72 17.30 2.61
CA VAL A 167 -1.26 17.08 2.69
C VAL A 167 -0.80 16.05 1.66
N LEU A 168 -1.57 14.97 1.46
CA LEU A 168 -1.21 13.90 0.51
C LEU A 168 -1.18 14.36 -0.95
N ALA A 169 -2.03 15.31 -1.34
CA ALA A 169 -2.14 15.77 -2.71
C ALA A 169 -0.97 16.67 -3.17
N SER A 170 -0.16 17.18 -2.24
CA SER A 170 0.86 18.21 -2.52
C SER A 170 2.30 17.70 -2.51
N ILE A 171 2.54 16.44 -2.16
CA ILE A 171 3.88 15.91 -1.92
C ILE A 171 3.98 14.52 -2.55
N ASP A 172 4.78 14.34 -3.58
CA ASP A 172 5.06 13.01 -4.14
C ASP A 172 6.29 12.35 -3.51
N ASP A 173 7.15 13.14 -2.85
CA ASP A 173 8.35 12.64 -2.21
C ASP A 173 8.03 11.88 -0.93
N VAL A 174 8.43 10.61 -0.91
CA VAL A 174 8.33 9.73 0.23
C VAL A 174 9.68 9.07 0.46
N SER A 175 10.09 8.96 1.72
CA SER A 175 11.36 8.36 2.09
C SER A 175 11.14 7.28 3.13
N ARG A 176 11.89 6.19 3.01
CA ARG A 176 12.03 5.23 4.10
C ARG A 176 12.87 5.88 5.19
N VAL A 177 12.43 5.75 6.44
CA VAL A 177 13.03 6.42 7.59
C VAL A 177 13.30 5.40 8.69
N ARG A 178 14.49 5.50 9.30
CA ARG A 178 14.86 4.62 10.40
C ARG A 178 14.45 5.24 11.73
N LEU A 179 13.63 4.54 12.48
CA LEU A 179 13.25 4.91 13.84
C LEU A 179 14.07 4.08 14.85
N ALA A 180 14.05 4.50 16.13
CA ALA A 180 14.81 3.84 17.19
C ALA A 180 14.33 2.40 17.51
N ALA A 181 13.09 2.07 17.13
CA ALA A 181 12.51 0.74 17.26
C ALA A 181 12.61 -0.04 15.94
N PRO A 182 12.62 -1.39 15.97
CA PRO A 182 12.72 -2.24 14.77
C PRO A 182 11.40 -2.30 13.98
N VAL A 183 10.96 -1.15 13.48
CA VAL A 183 9.71 -0.96 12.73
C VAL A 183 10.01 -0.50 11.31
N THR A 184 9.11 -0.81 10.38
CA THR A 184 9.13 -0.24 9.04
C THR A 184 8.44 1.13 9.10
N ALA A 185 9.11 2.17 8.60
CA ALA A 185 8.56 3.51 8.61
C ALA A 185 8.83 4.26 7.31
N TYR A 186 7.81 4.94 6.81
CA TYR A 186 7.87 5.83 5.66
C TYR A 186 7.38 7.22 6.06
N ARG A 187 8.03 8.25 5.51
CA ARG A 187 7.68 9.66 5.71
C ARG A 187 7.35 10.30 4.38
N ARG A 188 6.20 10.99 4.31
CA ARG A 188 5.75 11.79 3.17
C ARG A 188 5.39 13.19 3.67
N GLY A 189 6.33 14.12 3.57
CA GLY A 189 6.20 15.46 4.15
C GLY A 189 6.06 15.43 5.68
N ALA A 190 4.93 15.94 6.19
CA ALA A 190 4.59 15.94 7.62
C ALA A 190 3.91 14.64 8.09
N LEU A 191 3.64 13.71 7.16
CA LEU A 191 2.95 12.46 7.43
C LEU A 191 3.93 11.30 7.54
N TRP A 192 3.54 10.30 8.34
CA TRP A 192 4.31 9.09 8.56
C TRP A 192 3.38 7.88 8.59
N ALA A 193 3.89 6.75 8.11
CA ALA A 193 3.25 5.45 8.25
C ALA A 193 4.29 4.54 8.91
N VAL A 194 3.92 3.94 10.04
CA VAL A 194 4.81 3.13 10.86
C VAL A 194 4.14 1.80 11.11
N ALA A 195 4.79 0.70 10.76
CA ALA A 195 4.26 -0.65 10.93
C ALA A 195 5.30 -1.57 11.55
N ASN A 196 4.88 -2.36 12.54
CA ASN A 196 5.69 -3.47 13.03
C ASN A 196 5.44 -4.71 12.17
N LEU A 197 6.16 -4.89 11.07
CA LEU A 197 5.97 -6.06 10.20
C LEU A 197 6.48 -7.38 10.82
N ARG A 198 7.16 -7.33 11.97
CA ARG A 198 7.75 -8.49 12.63
C ARG A 198 6.74 -9.24 13.49
N ASP A 199 7.07 -10.49 13.81
CA ASP A 199 6.28 -11.33 14.72
C ASP A 199 6.64 -11.09 16.21
N THR A 200 7.58 -10.18 16.49
CA THR A 200 7.96 -9.76 17.84
C THR A 200 7.48 -8.34 18.14
N PRO A 201 7.12 -8.01 19.40
CA PRO A 201 6.77 -6.65 19.77
C PRO A 201 7.96 -5.68 19.62
N ALA A 202 7.66 -4.43 19.26
CA ALA A 202 8.63 -3.34 19.22
C ALA A 202 8.35 -2.37 20.37
N ALA A 203 9.28 -2.19 21.31
CA ALA A 203 9.12 -1.30 22.45
C ALA A 203 9.93 0.00 22.30
N GLY A 204 9.57 1.03 23.07
CA GLY A 204 10.36 2.25 23.19
C GLY A 204 10.31 3.16 21.95
N LEU A 205 9.29 3.02 21.11
CA LEU A 205 9.12 3.88 19.95
C LEU A 205 8.67 5.27 20.39
N ARG A 206 9.54 6.29 20.28
CA ARG A 206 9.12 7.69 20.36
C ARG A 206 8.44 8.07 19.05
N LEU A 207 7.17 8.46 19.12
CA LEU A 207 6.45 8.88 17.92
C LEU A 207 7.02 10.20 17.36
N PRO A 208 7.37 10.27 16.07
CA PRO A 208 7.91 11.49 15.44
C PRO A 208 6.83 12.56 15.20
N ALA A 209 5.56 12.17 15.22
CA ALA A 209 4.39 13.02 15.11
C ALA A 209 3.21 12.37 15.87
N PRO A 210 2.13 13.10 16.19
CA PRO A 210 0.93 12.50 16.74
C PRO A 210 0.35 11.40 15.84
N ALA A 211 0.07 10.22 16.40
CA ALA A 211 -0.63 9.16 15.71
C ALA A 211 -2.13 9.50 15.62
N VAL A 212 -2.66 9.54 14.40
CA VAL A 212 -4.05 9.90 14.07
C VAL A 212 -4.87 8.68 13.65
N PHE A 213 -4.22 7.52 13.50
CA PHE A 213 -4.84 6.21 13.30
C PHE A 213 -3.96 5.13 13.92
N ASP A 214 -4.60 4.12 14.51
CA ASP A 214 -3.97 2.93 15.09
C ASP A 214 -4.83 1.71 14.72
N THR A 215 -4.20 0.66 14.19
CA THR A 215 -4.90 -0.60 13.83
C THR A 215 -5.51 -1.30 15.04
N ASP A 216 -4.90 -1.14 16.22
CA ASP A 216 -5.22 -1.93 17.41
C ASP A 216 -5.96 -1.09 18.47
N ASP A 217 -5.99 0.23 18.34
CA ASP A 217 -6.73 1.15 19.21
C ASP A 217 -7.77 1.96 18.41
N PRO A 218 -9.07 1.61 18.49
CA PRO A 218 -10.12 2.32 17.78
C PRO A 218 -10.34 3.76 18.25
N THR A 219 -9.86 4.11 19.45
CA THR A 219 -10.03 5.44 20.02
C THR A 219 -9.06 6.48 19.45
N VAL A 220 -7.98 6.03 18.80
CA VAL A 220 -7.03 6.90 18.10
C VAL A 220 -7.64 7.37 16.78
N THR A 221 -7.82 8.68 16.68
CA THR A 221 -8.40 9.39 15.54
C THR A 221 -7.69 10.73 15.33
N PRO A 222 -7.88 11.43 14.19
CA PRO A 222 -7.33 12.78 14.02
C PRO A 222 -7.73 13.76 15.13
N HIS A 223 -8.92 13.62 15.72
CA HIS A 223 -9.41 14.48 16.81
C HIS A 223 -8.98 14.01 18.21
N ARG A 224 -8.46 12.79 18.32
CA ARG A 224 -7.95 12.22 19.58
C ARG A 224 -6.62 11.51 19.30
N PRO A 225 -5.56 12.27 18.98
CA PRO A 225 -4.31 11.67 18.59
C PRO A 225 -3.54 11.11 19.79
N ARG A 226 -2.73 10.08 19.54
CA ARG A 226 -1.82 9.49 20.52
C ARG A 226 -0.41 10.05 20.33
N THR A 227 0.26 10.42 21.42
CA THR A 227 1.60 11.01 21.41
C THR A 227 2.54 10.29 22.38
N GLY A 228 3.83 10.63 22.35
CA GLY A 228 4.81 10.12 23.31
C GLY A 228 5.48 8.80 22.91
N TYR A 229 5.82 7.99 23.91
CA TYR A 229 6.45 6.68 23.72
C TYR A 229 5.39 5.59 23.65
N VAL A 230 5.53 4.68 22.68
CA VAL A 230 4.62 3.55 22.49
C VAL A 230 5.39 2.25 22.32
N GLY A 231 4.73 1.15 22.65
CA GLY A 231 5.07 -0.18 22.13
C GLY A 231 4.10 -0.55 21.01
N LEU A 232 4.59 -1.22 19.98
CA LEU A 232 3.77 -1.80 18.91
C LEU A 232 3.75 -3.32 19.03
N ALA A 233 2.55 -3.89 19.08
CA ALA A 233 2.35 -5.32 18.95
C ALA A 233 2.80 -5.82 17.56
N PRO A 234 3.01 -7.15 17.38
CA PRO A 234 3.21 -7.72 16.05
C PRO A 234 2.11 -7.30 15.08
N GLN A 235 2.51 -6.74 13.95
CA GLN A 235 1.64 -6.24 12.88
C GLN A 235 0.68 -5.11 13.26
N GLN A 236 0.93 -4.42 14.36
CA GLN A 236 0.30 -3.13 14.63
C GLN A 236 0.91 -2.06 13.73
N ALA A 237 0.06 -1.17 13.20
CA ALA A 237 0.47 -0.07 12.35
C ALA A 237 -0.24 1.24 12.69
N LEU A 238 0.48 2.35 12.51
CA LEU A 238 0.06 3.70 12.83
C LEU A 238 0.18 4.61 11.60
N LEU A 239 -0.78 5.52 11.45
CA LEU A 239 -0.63 6.70 10.60
C LEU A 239 -0.43 7.90 11.51
N LEU A 240 0.60 8.71 11.24
CA LEU A 240 0.95 9.87 12.04
C LEU A 240 0.97 11.13 11.18
N ALA A 241 0.59 12.25 11.77
CA ALA A 241 0.55 13.54 11.10
C ALA A 241 1.00 14.64 12.08
N ALA A 242 1.94 15.47 11.64
CA ALA A 242 2.23 16.74 12.29
C ALA A 242 1.41 17.82 11.56
N GLU A 243 0.45 18.43 12.26
CA GLU A 243 -0.27 19.62 11.79
C GLU A 243 0.66 20.84 11.73
#